data_AF-A0AAP7UKL2-F1
#
_entry.id   AF-A0AAP7UKL2-F1
#
_cell.length_a   1.000
_cell.length_b   1.000
_cell.length_c   1.000
_cell.angle_alpha   90.00
_cell.angle_beta   90.00
_cell.angle_gamma   90.00
#
_symmetry.space_group_name_H-M   'P 1'
#
loop_
_entity.id
_entity.type
_entity.pdbx_description
1 polymer ?
#
loop_
_entity_poly.entity_id
_entity_poly.type
_entity_poly.pdbx_seq_one_letter_code
_entity_poly.pdbx_strand_id
1 'polypeptide(L)' 'MSQKILCEVNNCSYWNAGNRCGADAIYVVSHTGNTAEKSEETDCKTFKPQDL' A
#
# COMPACT_ATOMS: atom_id res chain seq x y z
N MET A 1 11.18 -7.77 -15.10
CA MET A 1 10.96 -6.39 -14.59
C MET A 1 10.49 -6.50 -13.15
N SER A 2 11.10 -5.77 -12.21
CA SER A 2 10.63 -5.72 -10.82
C SER A 2 9.59 -4.62 -10.72
N GLN A 3 8.31 -4.98 -10.68
CA GLN A 3 7.23 -4.02 -10.44
C GLN A 3 7.42 -3.46 -9.03
N LYS A 4 7.68 -2.15 -8.91
CA LYS A 4 7.74 -1.47 -7.63
C LYS A 4 6.41 -0.76 -7.42
N ILE A 5 5.69 -1.14 -6.38
CA ILE A 5 4.45 -0.48 -5.96
C ILE A 5 4.86 0.59 -4.95
N LEU A 6 4.48 1.83 -5.21
CA LEU A 6 4.62 2.95 -4.28
C LEU A 6 3.22 3.33 -3.81
N CYS A 7 3.05 3.43 -2.50
CA CYS A 7 1.80 3.91 -1.92
C CYS A 7 2.08 5.15 -1.09
N GLU A 8 1.27 6.18 -1.30
CA GLU A 8 1.30 7.40 -0.49
C GLU A 8 0.40 7.20 0.73
N VAL A 9 0.95 7.43 1.92
CA VAL A 9 0.19 7.30 3.16
C VAL A 9 0.30 8.58 3.97
N ASN A 10 -0.83 9.01 4.54
CA ASN A 10 -0.88 10.18 5.41
C ASN A 10 -0.48 9.86 6.85
N ASN A 11 -0.69 8.62 7.29
CA ASN A 11 -0.33 8.16 8.63
C ASN A 11 0.11 6.70 8.56
N CYS A 12 1.25 6.38 9.17
CA CYS A 12 1.78 5.03 9.24
C CYS A 12 2.16 4.71 10.68
N SER A 13 1.92 3.47 11.10
CA SER A 13 2.33 3.01 12.43
C SER A 13 3.78 2.51 12.46
N TYR A 14 4.32 2.05 11.32
CA TYR A 14 5.67 1.48 11.20
C TYR A 14 6.49 2.29 10.20
N TRP A 15 6.89 3.49 10.60
CA TRP A 15 7.78 4.31 9.78
C TRP A 15 9.19 3.72 9.77
N ASN A 16 9.71 3.47 8.57
CA ASN A 16 11.11 3.16 8.34
C ASN A 16 11.93 4.44 8.13
N ALA A 17 13.25 4.30 8.15
CA ALA A 17 14.17 5.37 7.84
C ALA A 17 13.85 6.03 6.48
N GLY A 18 13.98 7.37 6.43
CA GLY A 18 13.72 8.14 5.22
C GLY A 18 12.24 8.40 4.93
N ASN A 19 11.38 8.44 5.96
CA ASN A 19 9.94 8.75 5.84
C ASN A 19 9.19 7.79 4.91
N ARG A 20 9.53 6.51 4.98
CA ARG A 20 8.88 5.45 4.19
C ARG A 20 8.08 4.58 5.14
N CYS A 21 6.80 4.40 4.87
CA CYS A 21 6.02 3.43 5.64
C CYS A 21 6.48 2.02 5.27
N GLY A 22 6.86 1.24 6.28
CA GLY A 22 7.16 -0.19 6.14
C GLY A 22 5.90 -1.01 6.29
N ALA A 23 5.70 -1.96 5.38
CA ALA A 23 4.67 -2.98 5.50
C ALA A 23 5.18 -4.29 4.88
N ASP A 24 4.96 -5.41 5.57
CA ASP A 24 5.35 -6.74 5.08
C ASP A 24 4.49 -7.18 3.89
N ALA A 25 3.23 -6.73 3.87
CA ALA A 25 2.29 -6.97 2.78
C ALA A 25 1.48 -5.71 2.48
N ILE A 26 1.27 -5.45 1.19
CA ILE A 26 0.41 -4.40 0.67
C ILE A 26 -0.68 -5.06 -0.17
N TYR A 27 -1.93 -4.70 0.09
CA TYR A 27 -3.07 -5.17 -0.68
C TYR A 27 -3.59 -4.04 -1.57
N VAL A 28 -3.58 -4.27 -2.89
CA VAL A 28 -4.01 -3.28 -3.88
C VAL A 28 -5.42 -3.64 -4.33
N VAL A 29 -6.32 -2.66 -4.28
CA VAL A 29 -7.72 -2.82 -4.70
C VAL A 29 -8.09 -1.72 -5.68
N SER A 30 -8.98 -2.02 -6.63
CA SER A 30 -9.64 -0.97 -7.40
C SER A 30 -10.69 -0.30 -6.51
N HIS A 31 -10.76 1.04 -6.56
CA HIS A 31 -11.85 1.79 -5.91
C HIS A 31 -13.01 2.12 -6.87
N THR A 32 -12.81 1.91 -8.19
CA THR A 32 -13.80 2.22 -9.24
C THR A 32 -14.61 0.99 -9.69
N GLY A 33 -14.22 -0.23 -9.27
CA GLY A 33 -14.94 -1.46 -9.60
C GLY A 33 -14.16 -2.73 -9.27
N ASN A 34 -14.34 -3.79 -10.06
CA ASN A 34 -13.63 -5.06 -9.87
C ASN A 34 -12.18 -5.03 -10.40
N THR A 35 -11.88 -4.14 -11.34
CA THR A 35 -10.59 -4.02 -12.01
C THR A 35 -10.28 -2.55 -12.23
N ALA A 36 -9.01 -2.18 -12.06
CA ALA A 36 -8.49 -0.85 -12.40
C ALA A 36 -7.76 -0.92 -13.75
N GLU A 37 -7.98 0.05 -14.62
CA GLU A 37 -7.23 0.21 -15.86
C GLU A 37 -5.98 1.08 -15.64
N LYS A 38 -6.05 1.98 -14.66
CA LYS A 38 -4.99 2.93 -14.30
C LYS A 38 -4.61 2.83 -12.82
N SER A 39 -3.38 3.21 -12.50
CA SER A 39 -2.86 3.24 -11.13
C SER A 39 -3.67 4.16 -10.21
N GLU A 40 -4.17 5.26 -10.75
CA GLU A 40 -4.94 6.29 -10.05
C GLU A 40 -6.31 5.76 -9.58
N GLU A 41 -6.77 4.65 -10.14
CA GLU A 41 -8.00 3.96 -9.74
C GLU A 41 -7.75 2.88 -8.68
N THR A 42 -6.50 2.75 -8.21
CA THR A 42 -6.11 1.76 -7.21
C THR A 42 -5.82 2.42 -5.87
N ASP A 43 -6.35 1.80 -4.82
CA ASP A 43 -6.02 2.14 -3.43
C ASP A 43 -5.14 1.03 -2.86
N CYS A 44 -4.19 1.39 -2.00
CA CYS A 44 -3.43 0.40 -1.25
C CYS A 44 -3.85 0.38 0.22
N LYS A 45 -4.00 -0.83 0.74
CA LYS A 45 -4.28 -1.13 2.14
C LYS A 45 -3.06 -1.81 2.73
N THR A 46 -2.66 -1.34 3.90
CA THR A 46 -1.65 -1.98 4.73
C THR A 46 -2.33 -2.55 5.96
N PHE A 47 -1.78 -3.63 6.50
CA PHE A 47 -2.28 -4.25 7.72
C PHE A 47 -1.28 -4.02 8.84
N LYS A 48 -1.77 -3.75 10.06
CA LYS A 48 -0.91 -3.89 11.23
C LYS A 48 -0.64 -5.38 11.40
N PRO A 49 0.62 -5.81 11.58
CA PRO A 49 0.90 -7.18 11.98
C PRO A 49 0.12 -7.43 13.27
N GLN A 50 -0.68 -8.49 13.27
CA GLN A 50 -1.38 -8.91 14.47
C GLN A 50 -0.31 -9.52 15.38
N ASP A 51 -0.01 -8.86 16.50
CA ASP A 51 0.88 -9.41 17.53
C ASP A 51 0.38 -10.82 17.88
N LEU A 52 1.24 -11.82 17.60
CA LEU A 52 1.05 -13.23 17.95
C LEU A 52 1.53 -13.48 19.38
#